data_AF-X1NCK8-F1
#
_entry.id   AF-X1NCK8-F1
#
_cell.length_a   1.000
_cell.length_b   1.000
_cell.length_c   1.000
_cell.angle_alpha   90.00
_cell.angle_beta   90.00
_cell.angle_gamma   90.00
#
_symmetry.space_group_name_H-M   'P 1'
#
loop_
_entity.id
_entity.type
_entity.pdbx_description
1 polymer ?
#
loop_
_entity_poly.entity_id
_entity_poly.type
_entity_poly.pdbx_seq_one_letter_code
_entity_poly.pdbx_strand_id
1 'polypeptide(L)' 'MDIRKISVGPDYKSGAMHYIVGQEVLNGTHTIHLIKNEGGSIRIWIEKKGEVVLWKEFTDTMPISIEYNIYFE' A
#
# COMPACT_ATOMS: atom_id res chain seq x y z
N MET A 1 11.56 -7.04 1.13
CA MET A 1 10.67 -7.71 0.17
C MET A 1 9.69 -6.68 -0.36
N ASP A 2 9.39 -6.71 -1.65
CA ASP A 2 8.47 -5.76 -2.25
C ASP A 2 7.04 -6.12 -1.87
N ILE A 3 6.30 -5.16 -1.30
CA ILE A 3 4.90 -5.35 -0.93
C ILE A 3 4.04 -5.11 -2.16
N ARG A 4 3.25 -6.11 -2.55
CA ARG A 4 2.30 -6.03 -3.67
C ARG A 4 1.01 -5.36 -3.25
N LYS A 5 0.51 -5.72 -2.08
CA LYS A 5 -0.79 -5.30 -1.56
C LYS A 5 -0.80 -5.31 -0.05
N ILE A 6 -1.57 -4.41 0.54
CA ILE A 6 -1.99 -4.49 1.94
C ILE A 6 -3.51 -4.41 2.06
N SER A 7 -4.01 -4.98 3.14
CA SER A 7 -5.40 -4.86 3.60
C SER A 7 -5.39 -4.33 5.03
N VAL A 8 -5.99 -3.17 5.25
CA VAL A 8 -6.03 -2.50 6.56
C VAL A 8 -7.46 -2.55 7.11
N GLY A 9 -7.67 -3.23 8.23
CA GLY A 9 -9.00 -3.36 8.83
C GLY A 9 -9.19 -4.60 9.71
N PRO A 10 -10.39 -4.75 10.32
CA PRO A 10 -10.72 -5.84 11.24
C PRO A 10 -10.71 -7.24 10.60
N ASP A 11 -10.83 -7.32 9.27
CA ASP A 11 -10.69 -8.55 8.51
C ASP A 11 -9.85 -8.32 7.25
N TYR A 12 -9.50 -9.40 6.54
CA TYR A 12 -8.67 -9.33 5.33
C TYR A 12 -9.48 -9.19 4.02
N LYS A 13 -10.82 -9.17 4.10
CA LYS A 13 -11.76 -9.23 2.97
C LYS A 13 -12.70 -8.02 3.01
N SER A 14 -13.96 -8.20 3.39
CA SER A 14 -15.00 -7.18 3.20
C SER A 14 -14.89 -5.97 4.14
N GLY A 15 -14.32 -6.15 5.33
CA GLY A 15 -14.14 -5.09 6.32
C GLY A 15 -12.81 -4.35 6.19
N ALA A 16 -11.99 -4.66 5.18
CA ALA A 16 -10.68 -4.07 4.99
C ALA A 16 -10.65 -3.02 3.86
N MET A 17 -9.82 -2.00 4.03
CA MET A 17 -9.38 -1.15 2.94
C MET A 17 -8.17 -1.78 2.26
N HIS A 18 -8.30 -2.05 0.96
CA HIS A 18 -7.23 -2.64 0.16
C HIS A 18 -6.45 -1.57 -0.60
N TYR A 19 -5.13 -1.72 -0.59
CA TYR A 19 -4.21 -0.87 -1.35
C TYR A 19 -3.26 -1.77 -2.13
N ILE A 20 -3.20 -1.60 -3.45
CA ILE A 20 -2.45 -2.46 -4.37
C ILE A 20 -1.51 -1.59 -5.19
N VAL A 21 -0.23 -1.98 -5.32
CA VAL A 21 0.69 -1.31 -6.25
C VAL A 21 0.12 -1.34 -7.67
N GLY A 22 0.08 -0.19 -8.34
CA GLY A 22 -0.54 -0.01 -9.66
C GLY A 22 -2.02 0.38 -9.63
N GLN A 23 -2.67 0.42 -8.46
CA GLN A 23 -4.07 0.85 -8.35
C GLN A 23 -4.21 2.36 -8.58
N GLU A 24 -5.20 2.76 -9.39
CA GLU A 24 -5.62 4.15 -9.51
C GLU A 24 -6.33 4.65 -8.24
N VAL A 25 -5.97 5.85 -7.79
CA VAL A 25 -6.51 6.49 -6.60
C VAL A 25 -6.77 7.98 -6.88
N LEU A 26 -7.43 8.66 -5.93
CA LEU A 26 -7.79 10.08 -6.06
C LEU A 26 -8.53 10.36 -7.38
N ASN A 27 -9.58 9.58 -7.66
CA ASN A 27 -10.39 9.67 -8.88
C ASN A 27 -9.56 9.53 -10.17
N GLY A 28 -8.60 8.61 -10.20
CA GLY A 28 -7.77 8.33 -11.38
C GLY A 28 -6.67 9.34 -11.64
N THR A 29 -6.42 10.27 -10.71
CA THR A 29 -5.38 11.29 -10.90
C THR A 29 -3.99 10.83 -10.51
N HIS A 30 -3.89 9.78 -9.68
CA HIS A 30 -2.64 9.22 -9.20
C HIS A 30 -2.71 7.70 -9.20
N THR A 31 -1.55 7.06 -9.18
CA THR A 31 -1.41 5.60 -9.06
C THR A 31 -0.60 5.28 -7.81
N ILE A 32 -0.95 4.21 -7.10
CA ILE A 32 -0.10 3.70 -6.01
C ILE A 32 1.21 3.20 -6.62
N HIS A 33 2.27 3.97 -6.40
CA HIS A 33 3.59 3.72 -6.95
C HIS A 33 4.36 2.69 -6.12
N LEU A 34 4.29 2.80 -4.79
CA LEU A 34 5.09 1.99 -3.89
C LEU A 34 4.38 1.78 -2.55
N ILE A 35 4.53 0.57 -2.00
CA ILE A 35 4.17 0.25 -0.62
C ILE A 35 5.43 -0.33 0.05
N LYS A 36 5.82 0.21 1.20
CA LYS A 36 6.97 -0.28 1.98
C LYS A 36 6.68 -0.28 3.47
N ASN A 37 7.35 -1.19 4.17
CA ASN A 37 7.52 -1.12 5.61
C ASN A 37 8.79 -0.31 5.92
N GLU A 38 8.64 0.81 6.60
CA GLU A 38 9.75 1.67 7.05
C GLU A 38 9.55 2.03 8.52
N GLY A 39 10.51 1.69 9.38
CA GLY A 39 10.47 2.10 10.79
C GLY A 39 9.27 1.56 11.58
N GLY A 40 8.72 0.41 11.20
CA GLY A 40 7.57 -0.20 11.86
C GLY A 40 6.21 0.32 11.37
N SER A 41 6.20 1.22 10.38
CA SER A 41 4.98 1.66 9.71
C SER A 41 4.93 1.21 8.25
N ILE A 42 3.73 0.95 7.76
CA ILE A 42 3.46 0.75 6.35
C ILE A 42 3.15 2.09 5.71
N ARG A 43 3.96 2.48 4.74
CA ARG A 43 3.81 3.70 3.99
C ARG A 43 3.39 3.39 2.55
N ILE A 44 2.53 4.25 2.02
CA ILE A 44 2.01 4.17 0.66
C ILE A 44 2.36 5.48 -0.04
N TRP A 45 3.09 5.36 -1.15
CA TRP A 45 3.42 6.48 -2.02
C TRP A 45 2.60 6.39 -3.29
N ILE A 46 2.14 7.55 -3.75
CA ILE A 46 1.39 7.70 -4.99
C ILE A 46 2.18 8.56 -5.95
N GLU A 47 2.00 8.32 -7.24
CA GLU A 47 2.68 9.04 -8.30
C GLU A 47 1.68 9.71 -9.24
N LYS A 48 2.05 10.89 -9.72
CA LYS A 48 1.41 11.56 -10.85
C LYS A 48 2.44 12.33 -11.66
N LYS A 49 2.51 12.06 -12.97
CA LYS A 49 3.40 12.76 -13.91
C LYS A 49 4.87 12.81 -13.46
N GLY A 50 5.38 11.72 -12.87
CA GLY A 50 6.76 11.62 -12.38
C GLY A 50 7.02 12.23 -11.01
N GLU A 51 6.01 12.81 -10.36
CA GLU A 51 6.10 13.28 -8.98
C GLU A 51 5.58 12.21 -8.03
N VAL A 52 6.42 11.79 -7.07
CA VAL A 52 6.10 10.78 -6.06
C VAL A 52 5.91 11.46 -4.71
N VAL A 53 4.76 11.21 -4.08
CA VAL A 53 4.41 11.79 -2.77
C VAL A 53 3.96 10.72 -1.78
N LEU A 54 4.31 10.89 -0.51
CA LEU A 54 3.79 10.05 0.57
C LEU A 54 2.30 10.37 0.78
N TRP A 55 1.43 9.37 0.63
CA TRP A 55 -0.01 9.54 0.73
C TRP A 55 -0.58 9.07 2.05
N LYS A 56 -0.14 7.90 2.52
CA LYS A 56 -0.65 7.27 3.75
C LYS A 56 0.49 6.60 4.52
N GLU A 57 0.35 6.61 5.84
CA GLU A 57 1.20 5.88 6.78
C GLU A 57 0.29 5.19 7.79
N PHE A 58 0.52 3.89 8.01
CA PHE A 58 -0.20 3.05 8.97
C PHE A 58 0.81 2.45 9.95
N THR A 59 0.59 2.65 11.24
CA THR A 59 1.46 2.10 12.29
C THR A 59 1.16 0.62 12.55
N ASP A 60 2.09 -0.05 13.23
CA ASP A 60 1.99 -1.44 13.70
C ASP A 60 0.82 -1.70 14.67
N THR A 61 0.25 -0.66 15.26
CA THR A 61 -0.95 -0.74 16.10
C THR A 61 -2.23 -1.03 15.32
N MET A 62 -2.20 -0.96 13.98
CA MET A 62 -3.35 -1.30 13.13
C MET A 62 -3.29 -2.76 12.66
N PRO A 63 -4.44 -3.44 12.54
CA PRO A 63 -4.50 -4.76 11.91
C PRO A 63 -4.25 -4.63 10.40
N ILE A 64 -3.14 -5.20 9.93
CA ILE A 64 -2.70 -5.14 8.53
C ILE A 64 -2.33 -6.55 8.05
N SER A 65 -2.94 -6.97 6.94
CA SER A 65 -2.49 -8.13 6.16
C SER A 65 -1.62 -7.67 5.01
N ILE A 66 -0.47 -8.31 4.80
CA ILE A 66 0.54 -7.94 3.79
C ILE A 66 0.71 -9.09 2.79
N GLU A 67 0.58 -8.78 1.51
CA GLU A 67 0.89 -9.68 0.40
C GLU A 67 2.19 -9.20 -0.27
N TYR A 68 3.23 -10.03 -0.20
CA TYR A 68 4.52 -9.73 -0.85
C TYR A 68 4.51 -10.19 -2.31
N ASN A 69 5.28 -9.49 -3.15
CA ASN A 69 5.68 -10.02 -4.45
C ASN A 69 6.60 -11.23 -4.22
N ILE A 70 6.24 -12.36 -4.83
CA ILE A 70 6.96 -13.63 -4.73
C ILE A 70 7.77 -13.90 -6.00
N TYR A 71 8.52 -12.91 -6.49
CA TYR A 71 9.49 -13.16 -7.54
C TYR A 71 10.60 -14.02 -6.95
N PHE A 72 10.63 -15.29 -7.35
CA PHE A 72 11.73 -16.21 -7.11
C PHE A 72 12.62 -16.14 -8.35
N GLU A 73 13.83 -15.61 -8.18
CA GLU A 73 14.90 -15.75 -9.17
C GLU A 73 15.58 -17.11 -9.01
#